data_AF-S6D4U9-F1
#
_entry.id   AF-S6D4U9-F1
#
_cell.length_a   1.000
_cell.length_b   1.000
_cell.length_c   1.000
_cell.angle_alpha   90.00
_cell.angle_beta   90.00
_cell.angle_gamma   90.00
#
_symmetry.space_group_name_H-M   'P 1'
#
loop_
_entity.id
_entity.type
_entity.pdbx_description
1 polymer ?
#
loop_
_entity_poly.entity_id
_entity_poly.type
_entity_poly.pdbx_seq_one_letter_code
_entity_poly.pdbx_strand_id
1 'polypeptide(L)'
;MLNITCIVPTVWNYYPDFLVELLVHAHLVEHWNHHHSLTGVTITLAEVTAVSEYYVLDIIWFRIVGDVTDDPFHDDYYVLSI
;
A
#
# COMPACT_ATOMS: atom_id res chain seq x y z
N MET A 1 -15.93 3.06 -8.88
CA MET A 1 -14.67 3.18 -8.12
C MET A 1 -14.65 2.00 -7.18
N LEU A 2 -13.65 1.13 -7.31
CA LEU A 2 -13.42 0.10 -6.29
C LEU A 2 -12.96 0.86 -5.04
N ASN A 3 -13.67 0.69 -3.93
CA ASN A 3 -13.28 1.22 -2.63
C ASN A 3 -12.30 0.20 -2.05
N ILE A 4 -11.01 0.40 -2.25
CA ILE A 4 -9.96 -0.55 -1.85
C ILE A 4 -9.43 -0.10 -0.51
N THR A 5 -9.39 -1.03 0.44
CA THR A 5 -8.71 -0.79 1.71
C THR A 5 -7.25 -1.18 1.57
N CYS A 6 -6.37 -0.24 1.85
CA CYS A 6 -4.93 -0.47 1.87
C CYS A 6 -4.40 -0.40 3.30
N ILE A 7 -3.43 -1.24 3.59
CA ILE A 7 -2.60 -1.13 4.79
C ILE A 7 -1.24 -0.66 4.32
N VAL A 8 -0.79 0.50 4.80
CA VAL A 8 0.41 1.16 4.28
C VAL A 8 1.35 1.59 5.42
N PRO A 9 2.65 1.80 5.15
CA PRO A 9 3.61 2.19 6.19
C PRO A 9 3.26 3.50 6.90
N THR A 10 3.28 3.52 8.24
CA THR A 10 2.99 4.70 9.09
C THR A 10 3.89 5.89 8.80
N VAL A 11 5.12 5.68 8.33
CA VAL A 11 6.00 6.76 7.87
C VAL A 11 5.39 7.60 6.73
N TRP A 12 4.44 7.07 5.97
CA TRP A 12 3.78 7.83 4.92
C TRP A 12 2.79 8.86 5.48
N ASN A 13 2.36 8.71 6.75
CA ASN A 13 1.50 9.67 7.46
C ASN A 13 2.21 11.02 7.76
N TYR A 14 3.52 11.14 7.49
CA TYR A 14 4.18 12.45 7.49
C TYR A 14 3.74 13.34 6.30
N TYR A 15 3.07 12.76 5.30
CA TYR A 15 2.52 13.47 4.15
C TYR A 15 1.01 13.61 4.27
N PRO A 16 0.40 14.62 3.61
CA PRO A 16 -1.06 14.76 3.60
C PRO A 16 -1.74 13.50 3.04
N ASP A 17 -2.80 13.03 3.71
CA ASP A 17 -3.54 11.80 3.33
C ASP A 17 -3.88 11.76 1.84
N PHE A 18 -4.42 12.85 1.29
CA PHE A 18 -4.75 12.97 -0.14
C PHE A 18 -3.56 12.68 -1.08
N LEU A 19 -2.33 13.07 -0.70
CA LEU A 19 -1.14 12.78 -1.49
C LEU A 19 -0.83 11.29 -1.48
N VAL A 20 -0.93 10.65 -0.31
CA VAL A 20 -0.67 9.21 -0.15
C VAL A 20 -1.74 8.40 -0.90
N GLU A 21 -3.01 8.76 -0.76
CA GLU A 21 -4.13 8.17 -1.49
C GLU A 21 -3.91 8.23 -3.00
N LEU A 22 -3.60 9.43 -3.53
CA LEU A 22 -3.36 9.63 -4.96
C LEU A 22 -2.18 8.80 -5.45
N LEU A 23 -1.08 8.76 -4.68
CA LEU A 23 0.12 8.00 -5.02
C LEU A 23 -0.16 6.50 -5.11
N VAL A 24 -0.80 5.95 -4.07
CA VAL A 24 -1.13 4.52 -3.99
C VAL A 24 -2.11 4.14 -5.10
N HIS A 25 -3.18 4.91 -5.28
CA HIS A 25 -4.16 4.67 -6.32
C HIS A 25 -3.54 4.72 -7.73
N ALA A 26 -2.68 5.70 -8.02
CA ALA A 26 -2.03 5.82 -9.33
C ALA A 26 -1.17 4.58 -9.66
N HIS A 27 -0.36 4.11 -8.71
CA HIS A 27 0.50 2.94 -8.91
C HIS A 27 -0.32 1.64 -9.05
N LEU A 28 -1.38 1.48 -8.26
CA LEU A 28 -2.28 0.32 -8.38
C LEU A 28 -2.98 0.29 -9.73
N VAL A 29 -3.51 1.43 -10.20
CA VAL A 29 -4.17 1.54 -11.51
C VAL A 29 -3.19 1.26 -12.65
N GLU A 30 -1.99 1.85 -12.61
CA GLU A 30 -0.97 1.59 -13.62
C GLU A 30 -0.59 0.10 -13.67
N HIS A 31 -0.34 -0.50 -12.52
CA HIS A 31 0.03 -1.90 -12.45
C HIS A 31 -1.10 -2.84 -12.89
N TRP A 32 -2.35 -2.51 -12.54
CA TRP A 32 -3.53 -3.24 -12.99
C TRP A 32 -3.65 -3.20 -14.53
N ASN A 33 -3.48 -2.02 -15.14
CA ASN A 33 -3.58 -1.87 -16.59
C ASN A 33 -2.53 -2.70 -17.34
N HIS A 34 -1.34 -2.89 -16.77
CA HIS A 34 -0.26 -3.65 -17.39
C HIS A 34 -0.32 -5.16 -17.08
N HIS A 35 -0.66 -5.54 -15.84
CA HIS A 35 -0.48 -6.91 -15.35
C HIS A 35 -1.79 -7.59 -14.92
N HIS A 36 -2.92 -6.87 -14.88
CA HIS A 36 -4.19 -7.35 -14.33
C HIS A 36 -4.03 -7.93 -12.91
N SER A 37 -3.18 -7.31 -12.11
CA SER A 37 -2.85 -7.71 -10.74
C SER A 37 -2.62 -6.48 -9.86
N LEU A 38 -2.99 -6.58 -8.59
CA LEU A 38 -2.69 -5.58 -7.55
C LEU A 38 -1.54 -6.01 -6.62
N THR A 39 -0.91 -7.15 -6.90
CA THR A 39 0.25 -7.67 -6.15
C THR A 39 1.55 -7.36 -6.87
N GLY A 40 2.60 -7.03 -6.12
CA GLY A 40 3.93 -6.70 -6.65
C GLY A 40 4.15 -5.21 -6.94
N VAL A 41 3.17 -4.35 -6.62
CA VAL A 41 3.29 -2.91 -6.79
C VAL A 41 4.28 -2.37 -5.79
N THR A 42 5.35 -1.75 -6.28
CA THR A 42 6.42 -1.20 -5.43
C THR A 42 6.30 0.31 -5.37
N ILE A 43 6.25 0.88 -4.15
CA ILE A 43 6.22 2.32 -3.91
C ILE A 43 7.34 2.66 -2.93
N THR A 44 8.07 3.75 -3.22
CA THR A 44 9.07 4.31 -2.30
C THR A 44 8.67 5.73 -1.92
N LEU A 45 8.47 5.98 -0.62
CA LEU A 45 8.12 7.29 -0.07
C LEU A 45 8.81 7.47 1.29
N ALA A 46 9.41 8.65 1.53
CA ALA A 46 10.25 8.93 2.71
C ALA A 46 11.28 7.82 3.02
N GLU A 47 12.03 7.38 2.00
CA GLU A 47 13.07 6.35 2.11
C GLU A 47 12.56 4.94 2.50
N VAL A 48 11.25 4.78 2.66
CA VAL A 48 10.62 3.47 2.88
C VAL A 48 10.05 2.94 1.58
N THR A 49 10.55 1.78 1.16
CA THR A 49 10.02 1.00 0.05
C THR A 49 9.08 -0.07 0.57
N ALA A 50 7.87 -0.13 0.01
CA ALA A 50 6.89 -1.15 0.30
C ALA A 50 6.36 -1.82 -0.99
N VAL A 51 6.01 -3.10 -0.89
CA VAL A 51 5.51 -3.93 -1.98
C VAL A 51 4.10 -4.40 -1.66
N SER A 52 3.18 -4.30 -2.61
CA SER A 52 1.80 -4.72 -2.41
C SER A 52 1.66 -6.23 -2.42
N GLU A 53 0.95 -6.75 -1.42
CA GLU A 53 0.60 -8.14 -1.21
C GLU A 53 -0.89 -8.26 -0.95
N TYR A 54 -1.52 -9.34 -1.41
CA TYR A 54 -2.90 -9.63 -1.04
C TYR A 54 -2.95 -10.10 0.40
N TYR A 55 -3.83 -9.53 1.22
CA TYR A 55 -4.04 -9.97 2.59
C TYR A 55 -5.34 -10.78 2.73
N VAL A 56 -6.48 -10.14 3.02
CA VAL A 56 -7.82 -10.77 3.12
C VAL A 56 -8.90 -9.79 2.68
N LEU A 57 -10.06 -10.29 2.23
CA LEU A 57 -11.28 -9.48 1.99
C LEU A 57 -11.04 -8.19 1.17
N ASP A 58 -10.30 -8.32 0.06
CA ASP A 58 -9.96 -7.21 -0.84
C ASP A 58 -9.07 -6.12 -0.20
N ILE A 59 -8.40 -6.45 0.90
CA ILE A 59 -7.38 -5.60 1.52
C ILE A 59 -6.03 -5.87 0.86
N ILE A 60 -5.38 -4.79 0.44
CA ILE A 60 -4.02 -4.80 -0.08
C ILE A 60 -3.06 -4.31 1.02
N TRP A 61 -2.06 -5.11 1.34
CA TRP A 61 -1.02 -4.74 2.28
C TRP A 61 0.24 -4.30 1.52
N PHE A 62 0.66 -3.06 1.71
CA PHE A 62 1.96 -2.57 1.27
C PHE A 62 3.00 -2.89 2.34
N ARG A 63 3.56 -4.09 2.25
CA ARG A 63 4.57 -4.61 3.19
C ARG A 63 5.92 -3.93 2.97
N ILE A 64 6.53 -3.43 4.04
CA ILE A 64 7.87 -2.82 4.00
C ILE A 64 8.89 -3.88 3.57
N VAL A 65 9.80 -3.51 2.67
CA VAL A 65 10.89 -4.39 2.24
C VAL A 65 11.78 -4.73 3.43
N GLY A 66 11.91 -6.03 3.72
CA GLY A 66 12.69 -6.55 4.85
C GLY A 66 11.88 -6.77 6.13
N ASP A 67 10.61 -6.38 6.15
CA ASP A 67 9.72 -6.74 7.25
C ASP A 67 9.41 -8.24 7.21
N VAL A 68 9.83 -8.96 8.24
CA VAL A 68 9.61 -10.41 8.40
C VAL A 68 8.39 -10.74 9.26
N THR A 69 7.72 -9.73 9.82
CA THR A 69 6.50 -9.93 10.59
C THR A 69 5.34 -10.34 9.68
N ASP A 70 4.45 -11.18 10.18
CA ASP A 70 3.23 -11.59 9.47
C ASP A 70 2.01 -10.94 10.12
N ASP A 71 2.13 -9.65 10.43
CA ASP A 71 1.10 -8.86 11.08
C ASP A 71 0.96 -7.51 10.37
N PRO A 72 -0.04 -7.31 9.51
CA PRO A 72 -0.21 -6.04 8.82
C PRO A 72 -0.77 -4.93 9.73
N PHE A 73 -1.12 -5.22 10.99
CA PHE A 73 -1.71 -4.24 11.93
C PHE A 73 -0.76 -3.84 13.06
N HIS A 74 0.52 -4.20 12.99
CA HIS A 74 1.50 -3.71 13.95
C HIS A 74 1.83 -2.22 13.73
N ASP A 75 2.53 -1.62 14.69
CA ASP A 75 2.68 -0.17 14.81
C ASP A 75 3.33 0.54 13.60
N ASP A 76 4.03 -0.19 12.72
CA ASP A 76 4.63 0.39 11.52
C ASP A 76 3.65 0.57 10.35
N TYR A 77 2.37 0.20 10.52
CA TYR A 77 1.34 0.32 9.48
C TYR A 77 0.07 1.05 9.95
N TYR A 78 -0.66 1.62 8.99
CA TYR A 78 -2.00 2.16 9.20
C TYR A 78 -2.93 1.86 8.01
N VAL A 79 -4.24 1.98 8.27
CA VAL A 79 -5.28 1.74 7.26
C VAL A 79 -5.54 3.03 6.47
N LEU A 80 -5.45 2.91 5.15
CA LEU A 80 -5.76 3.93 4.15
C LEU A 80 -6.93 3.45 3.29
N SER A 81 -7.96 4.28 3.12
CA SER A 81 -9.10 3.95 2.24
C SER A 81 -8.99 4.78 0.95
N ILE A 82 -9.05 4.12 -0.21
CA ILE A 82 -8.93 4.74 -1.55
C ILE A 82 -10.04 4.33 -2.50
#